data_AF-A0ABD3PJ33-F1
#
_entry.id   AF-A0ABD3PJ33-F1
#
_cell.length_a   1.000
_cell.length_b   1.000
_cell.length_c   1.000
_cell.angle_alpha   90.00
_cell.angle_beta   90.00
_cell.angle_gamma   90.00
#
_symmetry.space_group_name_H-M   'P 1'
#
loop_
_entity.id
_entity.type
_entity.pdbx_description
1 polymer ?
#
loop_
_entity_poly.entity_id
_entity_poly.type
_entity_poly.pdbx_seq_one_letter_code
_entity_poly.pdbx_strand_id
1 'polypeptide(L)'
;MTPWIDLRKLESMYRQKKKKRVRRDDANESKSNEAVVTDSDISLDAYLKKWAHQAPAYQVMKPLTDLLTTVPDVFPPANSKVESHEYFLKWREFSEEAFDEESGDELNAVLRKAMKKVKLFFHPDKLPADLTESQSKLFKTLWDIFMESEGIWIK
;
A
#
# COMPACT_ATOMS: atom_id res chain seq x y z
N MET A 1 14.70 -26.53 42.66
CA MET A 1 15.83 -26.92 41.79
C MET A 1 15.28 -27.26 40.42
N THR A 2 15.23 -26.29 39.52
CA THR A 2 14.75 -26.47 38.14
C THR A 2 15.93 -26.87 37.25
N PRO A 3 15.84 -27.99 36.51
CA PRO A 3 16.91 -28.43 35.61
C PRO A 3 16.99 -27.49 34.41
N TRP A 4 18.18 -26.98 34.14
CA TRP A 4 18.48 -26.10 33.02
C TRP A 4 18.31 -26.85 31.70
N ILE A 5 17.41 -26.37 30.83
CA ILE A 5 17.33 -26.81 29.44
C ILE A 5 18.49 -26.15 28.68
N ASP A 6 19.36 -26.99 28.11
CA ASP A 6 20.54 -26.59 27.34
C ASP A 6 20.12 -26.07 25.95
N LEU A 7 20.19 -24.75 25.77
CA LEU A 7 19.72 -24.01 24.59
C LEU A 7 20.50 -24.32 23.30
N ARG A 8 21.65 -25.02 23.36
CA ARG A 8 22.39 -25.41 22.14
C ARG A 8 21.77 -26.57 21.38
N LYS A 9 20.83 -27.30 21.98
CA LYS A 9 20.15 -28.42 21.32
C LYS A 9 18.97 -27.99 20.43
N LEU A 10 18.52 -26.73 20.56
CA LEU A 10 17.38 -26.21 19.79
C LEU A 10 17.78 -25.68 18.40
N GLU A 11 19.01 -25.17 18.24
CA GLU A 11 19.49 -24.64 16.95
C GLU A 11 19.88 -25.72 15.92
N SER A 12 20.17 -26.95 16.36
CA SER A 12 20.57 -28.03 15.44
C SER A 12 19.38 -28.64 14.68
N MET A 13 18.14 -28.50 15.19
CA MET A 13 16.94 -29.08 14.56
C MET A 13 16.32 -28.21 13.46
N TYR A 14 16.60 -26.90 13.41
CA TYR A 14 15.97 -26.00 12.43
C TYR A 14 16.77 -25.80 11.13
N ARG A 15 17.88 -26.53 10.93
CA ARG A 15 18.78 -26.36 9.77
C ARG A 15 18.85 -27.53 8.80
N GLN A 16 17.90 -28.48 8.84
CA GLN A 16 17.90 -29.63 7.93
C GLN A 16 16.48 -30.11 7.58
N LYS A 17 15.68 -29.31 6.85
CA LYS A 17 14.51 -29.86 6.13
C LYS A 17 14.04 -28.91 5.02
N LYS A 18 14.59 -29.13 3.81
CA LYS A 18 13.94 -29.02 2.48
C LYS A 18 14.98 -28.77 1.38
N LYS A 19 15.76 -29.81 1.08
CA LYS A 19 16.39 -30.00 -0.24
C LYS A 19 15.89 -31.34 -0.77
N LYS A 20 14.87 -31.32 -1.62
CA LYS A 20 14.56 -32.45 -2.50
C LYS A 20 14.43 -31.93 -3.92
N ARG A 21 15.36 -32.42 -4.74
CA ARG A 21 15.54 -32.17 -6.16
C ARG A 21 14.31 -32.62 -6.95
N VAL A 22 13.88 -31.82 -7.92
CA VAL A 22 13.30 -32.30 -9.18
C VAL A 22 14.13 -31.67 -10.30
N ARG A 23 14.59 -32.52 -11.21
CA ARG A 23 15.31 -32.20 -12.44
C ARG A 23 14.36 -32.41 -13.62
N ARG A 24 14.66 -31.69 -14.71
CA ARG A 24 14.16 -31.80 -16.11
C ARG A 24 12.94 -30.94 -16.39
N ASP A 25 13.11 -29.84 -17.11
CA ASP A 25 13.33 -29.66 -18.58
C ASP A 25 11.96 -29.32 -19.16
N ASP A 26 11.75 -28.04 -19.49
CA ASP A 26 11.10 -27.63 -20.73
C ASP A 26 11.14 -26.11 -20.83
N ALA A 27 11.72 -25.66 -21.94
CA ALA A 27 11.78 -24.27 -22.35
C ALA A 27 10.39 -23.81 -22.79
N ASN A 28 9.87 -22.77 -22.15
CA ASN A 28 8.91 -21.90 -22.83
C ASN A 28 9.22 -20.44 -22.46
N GLU A 29 10.00 -19.84 -23.34
CA GLU A 29 10.35 -18.44 -23.42
C GLU A 29 9.07 -17.62 -23.69
N SER A 30 8.32 -17.32 -22.64
CA SER A 30 7.36 -16.21 -22.65
C SER A 30 8.10 -14.94 -22.25
N LYS A 31 8.68 -14.33 -23.28
CA LYS A 31 9.32 -13.03 -23.28
C LYS A 31 8.26 -11.95 -23.04
N SER A 32 7.81 -11.81 -21.80
CA SER A 32 7.11 -10.63 -21.34
C SER A 32 8.15 -9.53 -21.24
N ASN A 33 8.15 -8.63 -22.21
CA ASN A 33 8.92 -7.39 -22.16
C ASN A 33 8.31 -6.50 -21.07
N GLU A 34 8.53 -6.84 -19.81
CA GLU A 34 8.21 -5.97 -18.69
C GLU A 34 9.33 -4.95 -18.63
N ALA A 35 9.06 -3.80 -19.23
CA ALA A 35 9.96 -2.67 -19.25
C ALA A 35 10.41 -2.40 -17.81
N VAL A 36 11.67 -2.72 -17.54
CA VAL A 36 12.44 -2.20 -16.42
C VAL A 36 12.56 -0.70 -16.67
N VAL A 37 11.49 0.03 -16.38
CA VAL A 37 11.49 1.48 -16.32
C VAL A 37 12.24 1.81 -15.05
N THR A 38 13.51 2.15 -15.22
CA THR A 38 14.36 2.73 -14.20
C THR A 38 13.58 3.78 -13.42
N ASP A 39 13.51 3.58 -12.11
CA ASP A 39 12.63 4.22 -11.12
C ASP A 39 12.78 5.77 -11.03
N SER A 40 13.80 6.32 -11.68
CA SER A 40 14.22 7.71 -11.50
C SER A 40 13.36 8.75 -12.24
N ASP A 41 12.69 8.38 -13.34
CA ASP A 41 11.95 9.30 -14.24
C ASP A 41 10.41 9.16 -14.17
N ILE A 42 9.92 8.41 -13.18
CA ILE A 42 8.48 8.22 -13.03
C ILE A 42 7.89 9.52 -12.46
N SER A 43 7.04 10.19 -13.25
CA SER A 43 6.25 11.34 -12.80
C SER A 43 5.46 10.99 -11.53
N LEU A 44 5.22 11.96 -10.64
CA LEU A 44 4.41 11.79 -9.42
C LEU A 44 3.10 11.04 -9.71
N ASP A 45 2.42 11.40 -10.81
CA ASP A 45 1.18 10.76 -11.23
C ASP A 45 1.37 9.28 -11.59
N ALA A 46 2.48 8.93 -12.22
CA ALA A 46 2.78 7.55 -12.58
C ALA A 46 3.20 6.72 -11.34
N TYR A 47 3.85 7.34 -10.36
CA TYR A 47 4.11 6.71 -9.06
C TYR A 47 2.80 6.44 -8.30
N LEU A 48 1.92 7.43 -8.20
CA LEU A 48 0.61 7.28 -7.56
C LEU A 48 -0.29 6.27 -8.29
N LYS A 49 -0.26 6.25 -9.62
CA LYS A 49 -0.97 5.24 -10.41
C LYS A 49 -0.46 3.83 -10.14
N LYS A 50 0.86 3.61 -10.11
CA LYS A 50 1.46 2.32 -9.76
C LYS A 50 1.10 1.89 -8.34
N TRP A 51 1.04 2.84 -7.41
CA TRP A 51 0.63 2.56 -6.04
C TRP A 51 -0.85 2.15 -5.97
N ALA A 52 -1.73 2.83 -6.70
CA ALA A 52 -3.18 2.60 -6.65
C ALA A 52 -3.67 1.38 -7.44
N HIS A 53 -2.92 0.91 -8.45
CA HIS A 53 -3.34 -0.18 -9.33
C HIS A 53 -2.51 -1.45 -9.12
N GLN A 54 -3.12 -2.62 -9.27
CA GLN A 54 -2.43 -3.91 -9.22
C GLN A 54 -1.75 -4.23 -10.57
N ALA A 55 -0.51 -4.70 -10.50
CA ALA A 55 0.18 -5.34 -11.62
C ALA A 55 -0.56 -6.63 -12.05
N PRO A 56 -0.47 -7.07 -13.33
CA PRO A 56 0.46 -6.63 -14.39
C PRO A 56 -0.11 -5.60 -15.38
N ALA A 57 -1.45 -5.45 -15.46
CA ALA A 57 -2.06 -4.52 -16.42
C ALA A 57 -2.25 -3.10 -15.87
N TYR A 58 -2.12 -2.89 -14.55
CA TYR A 58 -2.49 -1.65 -13.85
C TYR A 58 -3.90 -1.16 -14.23
N GLN A 59 -4.80 -2.07 -14.59
CA GLN A 59 -6.20 -1.78 -14.95
C GLN A 59 -7.15 -1.99 -13.78
N VAL A 60 -6.73 -2.78 -12.78
CA VAL A 60 -7.54 -3.10 -11.61
C VAL A 60 -6.99 -2.30 -10.43
N MET A 61 -7.84 -1.49 -9.81
CA MET A 61 -7.48 -0.78 -8.58
C MET A 61 -7.28 -1.77 -7.44
N LYS A 62 -6.38 -1.44 -6.52
CA LYS A 62 -6.23 -2.19 -5.28
C LYS A 62 -7.52 -2.14 -4.45
N PRO A 63 -7.79 -3.17 -3.62
CA PRO A 63 -8.93 -3.13 -2.72
C PRO A 63 -8.83 -1.91 -1.80
N LEU A 64 -9.99 -1.40 -1.38
CA LEU A 64 -10.06 -0.16 -0.64
C LEU A 64 -9.31 -0.24 0.71
N THR A 65 -9.31 -1.41 1.35
CA THR A 65 -8.53 -1.69 2.57
C THR A 65 -7.04 -1.41 2.36
N ASP A 66 -6.44 -1.97 1.30
CA ASP A 66 -5.02 -1.80 0.97
C ASP A 66 -4.71 -0.34 0.66
N LEU A 67 -5.60 0.35 -0.07
CA LEU A 67 -5.42 1.77 -0.37
C LEU A 67 -5.40 2.61 0.90
N LEU A 68 -6.25 2.29 1.88
CA LEU A 68 -6.34 3.01 3.15
C LEU A 68 -5.15 2.75 4.08
N THR A 69 -4.64 1.53 4.11
CA THR A 69 -3.48 1.14 4.94
C THR A 69 -2.17 1.64 4.35
N THR A 70 -2.04 1.67 3.02
CA THR A 70 -0.81 2.07 2.33
C THR A 70 -0.74 3.56 1.94
N VAL A 71 -1.70 4.39 2.39
CA VAL A 71 -1.63 5.87 2.20
C VAL A 71 -0.36 6.48 2.80
N PRO A 72 0.08 6.12 4.02
CA PRO A 72 1.29 6.71 4.59
C PRO A 72 2.54 6.45 3.73
N ASP A 73 2.58 5.37 2.95
CA ASP A 73 3.72 5.05 2.07
C ASP A 73 3.91 6.05 0.92
N VAL A 74 2.84 6.75 0.50
CA VAL A 74 2.94 7.79 -0.55
C VAL A 74 3.29 9.17 0.02
N PHE A 75 3.36 9.31 1.34
CA PHE A 75 3.72 10.56 2.01
C PHE A 75 5.25 10.71 2.20
N PRO A 76 5.75 11.95 2.36
CA PRO A 76 7.13 12.19 2.77
C PRO A 76 7.35 11.61 4.18
N PRO A 77 8.48 10.94 4.48
CA PRO A 77 9.75 10.92 3.75
C PRO A 77 9.89 9.81 2.69
N ALA A 78 8.95 8.88 2.58
CA ALA A 78 9.01 7.79 1.59
C ALA A 78 8.93 8.32 0.16
N ASN A 79 8.16 9.39 -0.05
CA ASN A 79 8.08 10.09 -1.31
C ASN A 79 9.08 11.26 -1.37
N SER A 80 10.19 11.06 -2.08
CA SER A 80 11.20 12.11 -2.33
C SER A 80 10.77 13.16 -3.37
N LYS A 81 9.62 13.00 -4.03
CA LYS A 81 9.09 13.93 -5.04
C LYS A 81 8.21 15.03 -4.43
N VAL A 82 7.87 14.93 -3.14
CA VAL A 82 7.02 15.90 -2.45
C VAL A 82 7.70 16.35 -1.16
N GLU A 83 7.70 17.65 -0.91
CA GLU A 83 8.27 18.21 0.31
C GLU A 83 7.49 17.78 1.55
N SER A 84 8.20 17.51 2.65
CA SER A 84 7.58 17.24 3.94
C SER A 84 6.81 18.45 4.45
N HIS A 85 5.60 18.21 4.96
CA HIS A 85 4.72 19.25 5.50
C HIS A 85 4.02 18.74 6.76
N GLU A 86 3.78 19.63 7.73
CA GLU A 86 3.14 19.27 9.01
C GLU A 86 1.73 18.69 8.82
N TYR A 87 1.07 19.05 7.73
CA TYR A 87 -0.25 18.52 7.41
C TYR A 87 -0.23 17.00 7.20
N PHE A 88 0.84 16.42 6.65
CA PHE A 88 0.96 14.95 6.52
C PHE A 88 0.96 14.25 7.88
N LEU A 89 1.52 14.88 8.92
CA LEU A 89 1.54 14.33 10.28
C LEU A 89 0.15 14.30 10.94
N LYS A 90 -0.81 15.07 10.42
CA LYS A 90 -2.20 15.03 10.90
C LYS A 90 -2.95 13.80 10.40
N TRP A 91 -2.39 13.07 9.43
CA TRP A 91 -2.98 11.83 8.96
C TRP A 91 -2.96 10.78 10.06
N ARG A 92 -4.11 10.13 10.26
CA ARG A 92 -4.21 8.96 11.12
C ARG A 92 -4.28 7.74 10.22
N GLU A 93 -3.19 6.98 10.18
CA GLU A 93 -3.15 5.70 9.49
C GLU A 93 -4.18 4.71 10.07
N PHE A 94 -4.63 3.81 9.21
CA PHE A 94 -5.55 2.74 9.59
C PHE A 94 -4.74 1.47 9.80
N SER A 95 -4.95 0.79 10.92
CA SER A 95 -4.33 -0.52 11.18
C SER A 95 -5.00 -1.58 10.31
N GLU A 96 -4.20 -2.38 9.59
CA GLU A 96 -4.66 -3.53 8.80
C GLU A 96 -5.47 -4.52 9.67
N GLU A 97 -5.05 -4.72 10.92
CA GLU A 97 -5.74 -5.53 11.93
C GLU A 97 -7.20 -5.11 12.15
N ALA A 98 -7.51 -3.81 12.03
CA ALA A 98 -8.88 -3.31 12.19
C ALA A 98 -9.80 -3.71 11.02
N PHE A 99 -9.25 -4.20 9.92
CA PHE A 99 -10.01 -4.71 8.77
C PHE A 99 -9.98 -6.24 8.69
N ASP A 100 -8.94 -6.91 9.19
CA ASP A 100 -8.83 -8.37 9.21
C ASP A 100 -9.73 -9.03 10.26
N GLU A 101 -9.99 -8.36 11.39
CA GLU A 101 -10.84 -8.90 12.46
C GLU A 101 -12.35 -8.78 12.16
N GLU A 102 -12.74 -7.88 11.25
CA GLU A 102 -14.15 -7.61 10.92
C GLU A 102 -14.55 -8.24 9.58
N SER A 103 -15.80 -8.72 9.47
CA SER A 103 -16.31 -9.30 8.23
C SER A 103 -17.76 -8.91 7.94
N GLY A 104 -18.11 -8.82 6.66
CA GLY A 104 -19.46 -8.47 6.23
C GLY A 104 -19.83 -7.00 6.50
N ASP A 105 -20.93 -6.78 7.23
CA ASP A 105 -21.51 -5.45 7.45
C ASP A 105 -20.65 -4.57 8.38
N GLU A 106 -19.91 -5.17 9.31
CA GLU A 106 -19.03 -4.46 10.24
C GLU A 106 -17.84 -3.85 9.50
N LEU A 107 -17.17 -4.66 8.67
CA LEU A 107 -16.11 -4.21 7.77
C LEU A 107 -16.58 -3.07 6.87
N ASN A 108 -17.78 -3.20 6.28
CA ASN A 108 -18.37 -2.14 5.46
C ASN A 108 -18.61 -0.85 6.24
N ALA A 109 -19.02 -0.93 7.52
CA ALA A 109 -19.20 0.22 8.37
C ALA A 109 -17.87 0.91 8.70
N VAL A 110 -16.82 0.14 8.96
CA VAL A 110 -15.47 0.68 9.21
C VAL A 110 -14.86 1.27 7.95
N LEU A 111 -14.99 0.62 6.79
CA LEU A 111 -14.59 1.17 5.49
C LEU A 111 -15.30 2.49 5.19
N ARG A 112 -16.61 2.59 5.42
CA ARG A 112 -17.34 3.86 5.26
C ARG A 112 -16.86 4.95 6.21
N LYS A 113 -16.52 4.60 7.47
CA LYS A 113 -15.95 5.56 8.43
C LYS A 113 -14.54 6.00 8.01
N ALA A 114 -13.71 5.07 7.52
CA ALA A 114 -12.39 5.35 7.01
C ALA A 114 -12.46 6.27 5.78
N MET A 115 -13.33 5.95 4.82
CA MET A 115 -13.59 6.79 3.66
C MET A 115 -14.08 8.18 4.02
N LYS A 116 -14.94 8.33 5.03
CA LYS A 116 -15.34 9.66 5.51
C LYS A 116 -14.14 10.45 6.04
N LYS A 117 -13.21 9.81 6.75
CA LYS A 117 -11.98 10.47 7.24
C LYS A 117 -11.06 10.87 6.08
N VAL A 118 -10.85 9.97 5.12
CA VAL A 118 -10.10 10.24 3.88
C VAL A 118 -10.72 11.44 3.18
N LYS A 119 -12.04 11.40 3.00
CA LYS A 119 -12.81 12.46 2.35
C LYS A 119 -12.78 13.80 3.08
N LEU A 120 -12.54 13.82 4.38
CA LEU A 120 -12.39 15.06 5.12
C LEU A 120 -10.96 15.57 5.06
N PHE A 121 -9.98 14.66 5.06
CA PHE A 121 -8.57 15.00 5.10
C PHE A 121 -8.02 15.46 3.75
N PHE A 122 -8.39 14.76 2.68
CA PHE A 122 -7.98 15.04 1.30
C PHE A 122 -8.91 16.03 0.60
N HIS A 123 -9.92 16.57 1.29
CA HIS A 123 -10.87 17.49 0.68
C HIS A 123 -10.16 18.78 0.25
N PRO A 124 -10.33 19.26 -0.99
CA PRO A 124 -9.64 20.46 -1.47
C PRO A 124 -9.92 21.71 -0.60
N ASP A 125 -11.11 21.81 -0.02
CA ASP A 125 -11.49 22.90 0.91
C ASP A 125 -10.80 22.83 2.30
N LYS A 126 -10.32 21.64 2.71
CA LYS A 126 -9.67 21.43 4.00
C LYS A 126 -8.15 21.49 3.92
N LEU A 127 -7.61 21.58 2.71
CA LEU A 127 -6.18 21.69 2.47
C LEU A 127 -5.66 23.06 2.93
N PRO A 128 -4.49 23.11 3.60
CA PRO A 128 -3.84 24.38 3.94
C PRO A 128 -3.52 25.19 2.66
N ALA A 129 -3.66 26.51 2.74
CA ALA A 129 -3.23 27.40 1.67
C ALA A 129 -1.69 27.47 1.52
N ASP A 130 -0.96 26.98 2.52
CA ASP A 130 0.51 26.93 2.57
C ASP A 130 1.11 25.73 1.81
N LEU A 131 0.27 24.91 1.17
CA LEU A 131 0.74 23.77 0.40
C LEU A 131 1.42 24.20 -0.91
N THR A 132 2.54 23.56 -1.22
CA THR A 132 3.20 23.73 -2.52
C THR A 132 2.38 23.09 -3.64
N GLU A 133 2.67 23.47 -4.89
CA GLU A 133 1.98 22.93 -6.07
C GLU A 133 2.10 21.39 -6.14
N SER A 134 3.27 20.84 -5.83
CA SER A 134 3.52 19.39 -5.79
C SER A 134 2.69 18.68 -4.71
N GLN A 135 2.58 19.28 -3.52
CA GLN A 135 1.77 18.74 -2.43
C GLN A 135 0.28 18.78 -2.77
N SER A 136 -0.20 19.94 -3.24
CA SER A 136 -1.59 20.12 -3.68
C SER A 136 -1.97 19.13 -4.79
N LYS A 137 -1.04 18.92 -5.73
CA LYS A 137 -1.20 17.92 -6.79
C LYS A 137 -1.29 16.50 -6.22
N LEU A 138 -0.41 16.11 -5.30
CA LEU A 138 -0.47 14.82 -4.63
C LEU A 138 -1.83 14.61 -3.93
N PHE A 139 -2.28 15.58 -3.13
CA PHE A 139 -3.56 15.49 -2.41
C PHE A 139 -4.74 15.37 -3.38
N LYS A 140 -4.72 16.13 -4.49
CA LYS A 140 -5.77 16.07 -5.52
C LYS A 140 -5.78 14.72 -6.24
N THR A 141 -4.63 14.20 -6.63
CA THR A 141 -4.54 12.90 -7.28
C THR A 141 -4.98 11.78 -6.34
N LEU A 142 -4.61 11.84 -5.06
CA LEU A 142 -5.09 10.88 -4.05
C LEU A 142 -6.60 10.99 -3.85
N TRP A 143 -7.14 12.21 -3.78
CA TRP A 143 -8.58 12.43 -3.73
C TRP A 143 -9.31 11.74 -4.87
N ASP A 144 -8.87 11.96 -6.11
CA ASP A 144 -9.50 11.39 -7.30
C ASP A 144 -9.45 9.85 -7.26
N ILE A 145 -8.31 9.27 -6.87
CA ILE A 145 -8.14 7.81 -6.69
C ILE A 145 -9.13 7.27 -5.65
N PHE A 146 -9.30 7.94 -4.52
CA PHE A 146 -10.23 7.49 -3.48
C PHE A 146 -11.70 7.62 -3.88
N MET A 147 -12.06 8.66 -4.64
CA MET A 147 -13.41 8.80 -5.17
C MET A 147 -13.71 7.72 -6.21
N GLU A 148 -12.74 7.36 -7.04
CA GLU A 148 -12.87 6.27 -8.01
C GLU A 148 -13.00 4.90 -7.32
N SER A 149 -12.15 4.62 -6.33
CA SER A 149 -12.19 3.34 -5.60
C SER A 149 -13.48 3.17 -4.80
N GLU A 150 -14.01 4.25 -4.22
CA GLU A 150 -15.32 4.23 -3.58
C GLU A 150 -16.44 3.95 -4.58
N GLY A 151 -16.39 4.56 -5.78
CA GLY A 151 -17.37 4.32 -6.84
C GLY A 151 -17.39 2.87 -7.33
N ILE A 152 -16.24 2.20 -7.31
CA ILE A 152 -16.12 0.77 -7.60
C ILE A 152 -16.68 -0.07 -6.43
N TRP A 153 -16.34 0.30 -5.20
CA TRP A 153 -16.75 -0.43 -4.00
C TRP A 153 -18.24 -0.35 -3.69
N ILE A 154 -18.90 0.78 -3.97
CA ILE A 154 -20.34 0.98 -3.74
C ILE A 154 -21.21 0.18 -4.74
N LYS A 155 -20.64 -0.31 -5.84
CA LYS A 155 -21.35 -0.86 -6.99
C LYS A 155 -21.55 -2.36 -6.91
#